data_AF-A0A839P4J7-F1
#
_entry.id   AF-A0A839P4J7-F1
#
_cell.length_a   1.000
_cell.length_b   1.000
_cell.length_c   1.000
_cell.angle_alpha   90.00
_cell.angle_beta   90.00
_cell.angle_gamma   90.00
#
_symmetry.space_group_name_H-M   'P 1'
#
loop_
_entity.id
_entity.type
_entity.pdbx_description
1 polymer ?
#
loop_
_entity_poly.entity_id
_entity_poly.type
_entity_poly.pdbx_seq_one_letter_code
_entity_poly.pdbx_strand_id
1 'polypeptide(L)'
;MGTTKKSPRIPQLPHLQITGEANRPLLSGGIRAELPPVPIPVRESNGRFRRGAPSPNPSGRAPIAPEVKEAARVHTTAMLAVLVEVAMDGAAPPAARVAAANAVLDRGHGKPMANLQAKVANVDLGAMHLAALKELSLNPTARTQPE
;
A
#
# COMPACT_ATOMS: atom_id res chain seq x y z
N MET A 1 21.61 -3.64 -45.16
CA MET A 1 22.64 -2.76 -44.54
C MET A 1 22.34 -2.68 -43.04
N GLY A 2 22.98 -3.50 -42.21
CA GLY A 2 22.71 -3.54 -40.76
C GLY A 2 23.62 -2.58 -40.00
N THR A 3 23.05 -1.65 -39.24
CA THR A 3 23.80 -0.72 -38.38
C THR A 3 23.87 -1.28 -36.96
N THR A 4 24.98 -1.90 -36.61
CA THR A 4 25.27 -2.34 -35.23
C THR A 4 25.74 -1.12 -34.41
N LYS A 5 24.87 -0.59 -33.54
CA LYS A 5 25.29 0.42 -32.54
C LYS A 5 26.18 -0.27 -31.50
N LYS A 6 27.48 0.04 -31.54
CA LYS A 6 28.49 -0.45 -30.60
C LYS A 6 28.33 0.29 -29.27
N SER A 7 27.89 -0.39 -28.22
CA SER A 7 27.76 0.18 -26.87
C SER A 7 29.13 0.60 -26.31
N PRO A 8 29.23 1.72 -25.57
CA PRO A 8 30.49 2.15 -24.97
C PRO A 8 30.92 1.20 -23.84
N ARG A 9 32.22 0.88 -23.81
CA ARG A 9 32.87 0.00 -22.84
C ARG A 9 32.97 0.74 -21.49
N ILE A 10 32.24 0.26 -20.48
CA ILE A 10 32.29 0.81 -19.11
C ILE A 10 33.69 0.54 -18.53
N PRO A 11 34.38 1.54 -17.96
CA PRO A 11 35.65 1.32 -17.28
C PRO A 11 35.43 0.51 -16.01
N GLN A 12 36.19 -0.58 -15.86
CA GLN A 12 36.15 -1.42 -14.66
C GLN A 12 36.71 -0.62 -13.48
N LEU A 13 35.87 -0.37 -12.46
CA LEU A 13 36.32 0.16 -11.19
C LEU A 13 37.20 -0.88 -10.47
N PRO A 14 38.26 -0.46 -9.76
CA PRO A 14 39.11 -1.39 -9.04
C PRO A 14 38.29 -2.14 -7.99
N HIS A 15 38.43 -3.45 -8.03
CA HIS A 15 37.87 -4.40 -7.07
C HIS A 15 38.56 -4.12 -5.73
N LEU A 16 37.85 -3.42 -4.85
CA LEU A 16 38.24 -3.24 -3.45
C LEU A 16 38.40 -4.63 -2.83
N GLN A 17 39.65 -5.04 -2.65
CA GLN A 17 40.00 -6.22 -1.88
C GLN A 17 39.62 -5.94 -0.43
N ILE A 18 38.46 -6.46 0.00
CA ILE A 18 38.08 -6.47 1.41
C ILE A 18 38.97 -7.52 2.07
N THR A 19 40.15 -7.12 2.54
CA THR A 19 40.97 -7.95 3.42
C THR A 19 40.22 -8.15 4.73
N GLY A 20 39.85 -9.39 5.02
CA GLY A 20 39.09 -9.76 6.21
C GLY A 20 39.87 -9.54 7.49
N GLU A 21 39.63 -8.41 8.16
CA GLU A 21 40.14 -8.11 9.51
C GLU A 21 39.01 -7.72 10.49
N ALA A 22 37.77 -8.11 10.21
CA ALA A 22 36.60 -7.78 11.04
C ALA A 22 36.24 -8.84 12.11
N ASN A 23 37.21 -9.61 12.61
CA ASN A 23 36.96 -10.58 13.69
C ASN A 23 37.74 -10.23 14.97
N ARG A 24 37.54 -8.99 15.45
CA ARG A 24 37.87 -8.61 16.83
C ARG A 24 36.60 -8.76 17.68
N PRO A 25 36.59 -9.57 18.74
CA PRO A 25 35.45 -9.64 19.65
C PRO A 25 35.31 -8.29 20.36
N LEU A 26 34.23 -7.56 20.06
CA LEU A 26 33.84 -6.37 20.80
C LEU A 26 33.48 -6.78 22.24
N LEU A 27 34.38 -6.45 23.16
CA LEU A 27 34.19 -6.62 24.60
C LEU A 27 32.95 -5.84 25.07
N SER A 28 32.05 -6.62 25.68
CA SER A 28 30.93 -6.28 26.57
C SER A 28 30.74 -4.81 26.95
N GLY A 29 29.66 -4.23 26.45
CA GLY A 29 29.04 -2.99 26.95
C GLY A 29 27.60 -2.88 26.49
N GLY A 30 26.85 -3.99 26.52
CA GLY A 30 25.51 -4.08 25.97
C GLY A 30 24.44 -3.60 26.94
N ILE A 31 23.99 -2.36 26.80
CA ILE A 31 22.58 -2.07 27.09
C ILE A 31 21.80 -2.74 25.95
N ARG A 32 21.37 -3.98 26.16
CA ARG A 32 20.32 -4.58 25.32
C ARG A 32 19.07 -3.77 25.60
N ALA A 33 18.80 -2.76 24.78
CA ALA A 33 17.42 -2.28 24.63
C ALA A 33 16.64 -3.49 24.09
N GLU A 34 15.95 -4.21 24.97
CA GLU A 34 15.03 -5.25 24.55
C GLU A 34 14.01 -4.57 23.63
N LEU A 35 14.12 -4.86 22.33
CA LEU A 35 13.15 -4.38 21.36
C LEU A 35 11.78 -4.87 21.86
N PRO A 36 10.78 -3.99 22.01
CA PRO A 36 9.48 -4.40 22.54
C PRO A 36 8.97 -5.59 21.72
N PRO A 37 8.33 -6.58 22.36
CA PRO A 37 7.86 -7.77 21.66
C PRO A 37 6.96 -7.34 20.50
N VAL A 38 7.40 -7.63 19.28
CA VAL A 38 6.58 -7.38 18.10
C VAL A 38 5.29 -8.19 18.25
N PRO A 39 4.12 -7.54 18.20
CA PRO A 39 2.89 -8.25 18.43
C PRO A 39 2.66 -9.25 17.29
N ILE A 40 2.59 -10.54 17.64
CA ILE A 40 2.40 -11.61 16.66
C ILE A 40 0.94 -11.53 16.16
N PRO A 41 0.71 -11.36 14.84
CA PRO A 41 -0.64 -11.31 14.32
C PRO A 41 -1.30 -12.69 14.47
N VAL A 42 -2.29 -12.78 15.34
CA VAL A 42 -3.00 -14.04 15.60
C VAL A 42 -4.08 -14.25 14.53
N ARG A 43 -4.06 -15.43 13.91
CA ARG A 43 -5.06 -15.87 12.91
C ARG A 43 -6.07 -16.83 13.54
N GLU A 44 -7.27 -16.81 13.01
CA GLU A 44 -8.29 -17.84 13.22
C GLU A 44 -7.98 -19.08 12.36
N SER A 45 -8.61 -20.21 12.67
CA SER A 45 -8.46 -21.46 11.89
C SER A 45 -8.94 -21.32 10.43
N ASN A 46 -9.81 -20.36 10.15
CA ASN A 46 -10.31 -20.00 8.82
C ASN A 46 -9.36 -19.03 8.05
N GLY A 47 -8.19 -18.71 8.61
CA GLY A 47 -7.19 -17.81 8.02
C GLY A 47 -7.44 -16.30 8.21
N ARG A 48 -8.59 -15.91 8.77
CA ARG A 48 -8.90 -14.50 9.08
C ARG A 48 -8.06 -14.01 10.26
N PHE A 49 -7.76 -12.72 10.29
CA PHE A 49 -7.14 -12.10 11.46
C PHE A 49 -8.15 -12.05 12.60
N ARG A 50 -7.73 -12.43 13.81
CA ARG A 50 -8.59 -12.34 14.98
C ARG A 50 -8.99 -10.89 15.22
N ARG A 51 -10.29 -10.66 15.44
CA ARG A 51 -10.78 -9.32 15.79
C ARG A 51 -10.12 -8.86 17.10
N GLY A 52 -9.58 -7.64 17.11
CA GLY A 52 -8.84 -7.10 18.24
C GLY A 52 -7.39 -7.59 18.34
N ALA A 53 -6.92 -8.46 17.44
CA ALA A 53 -5.51 -8.77 17.35
C ALA A 53 -4.72 -7.59 16.77
N PRO A 54 -3.44 -7.45 17.14
CA PRO A 54 -2.58 -6.40 16.60
C PRO A 54 -2.43 -6.50 15.07
N SER A 55 -2.36 -5.34 14.41
CA SER A 55 -2.11 -5.27 12.97
C SER A 55 -0.79 -5.99 12.61
N PRO A 56 -0.75 -6.80 11.55
CA PRO A 56 0.49 -7.39 11.02
C PRO A 56 1.53 -6.36 10.59
N ASN A 57 1.08 -5.13 10.33
CA ASN A 57 1.94 -4.00 10.07
C ASN A 57 1.55 -2.86 11.03
N PRO A 58 2.04 -2.89 12.27
CA PRO A 58 1.69 -1.91 13.30
C PRO A 58 2.18 -0.50 12.94
N SER A 59 3.30 -0.39 12.20
CA SER A 59 3.83 0.88 11.70
C SER A 59 3.15 1.39 10.42
N GLY A 60 2.27 0.60 9.81
CA GLY A 60 1.65 0.94 8.54
C GLY A 60 2.64 1.06 7.38
N ARG A 61 2.19 1.67 6.27
CA ARG A 61 3.06 1.95 5.12
C ARG A 61 4.11 2.96 5.56
N ALA A 62 5.39 2.60 5.43
CA ALA A 62 6.49 3.53 5.72
C ALA A 62 6.28 4.84 4.94
N PRO A 63 6.42 6.01 5.60
CA PRO A 63 6.31 7.28 4.93
C PRO A 63 7.42 7.40 3.87
N ILE A 64 7.10 8.03 2.75
CA ILE A 64 8.11 8.35 1.73
C ILE A 64 9.06 9.36 2.38
N ALA A 65 10.37 9.10 2.29
CA ALA A 65 11.38 10.02 2.81
C ALA A 65 11.17 11.42 2.21
N PRO A 66 11.23 12.49 3.04
CA PRO A 66 10.92 13.85 2.59
C PRO A 66 11.83 14.28 1.43
N GLU A 67 13.11 13.92 1.49
CA GLU A 67 14.11 14.19 0.45
C GLU A 67 13.70 13.62 -0.92
N VAL A 68 13.17 12.39 -0.95
CA VAL A 68 12.70 11.75 -2.18
C VAL A 68 11.48 12.48 -2.74
N LYS A 69 10.59 12.95 -1.87
CA LYS A 69 9.39 13.71 -2.28
C LYS A 69 9.77 15.07 -2.87
N GLU A 70 10.76 15.75 -2.29
CA GLU A 70 11.27 17.03 -2.79
C GLU A 70 12.00 16.85 -4.13
N ALA A 71 12.89 15.87 -4.23
CA ALA A 71 13.57 15.54 -5.48
C ALA A 71 12.57 15.24 -6.61
N ALA A 72 11.51 14.47 -6.32
CA ALA A 72 10.47 14.16 -7.31
C ALA A 72 9.69 15.40 -7.75
N ARG A 73 9.43 16.36 -6.85
CA ARG A 73 8.71 17.60 -7.17
C ARG A 73 9.46 18.46 -8.18
N VAL A 74 10.80 18.51 -8.09
CA VAL A 74 11.63 19.28 -9.02
C VAL A 74 11.43 18.82 -10.48
N HIS A 75 11.19 17.53 -10.71
CA HIS A 75 10.99 16.98 -12.05
C HIS A 75 9.58 17.18 -12.63
N THR A 76 8.66 17.78 -11.90
CA THR A 76 7.25 17.89 -12.32
C THR A 76 7.09 18.54 -13.70
N THR A 77 7.81 19.63 -13.96
CA THR A 77 7.74 20.37 -15.23
C THR A 77 8.28 19.55 -16.40
N ALA A 78 9.41 18.88 -16.21
CA ALA A 78 9.98 17.99 -17.22
C ALA A 78 9.07 16.79 -17.53
N MET A 79 8.46 16.19 -16.50
CA MET A 79 7.52 15.09 -16.67
C MET A 79 6.22 15.52 -17.36
N LEU A 80 5.76 16.76 -17.14
CA LEU A 80 4.62 17.32 -17.87
C LEU A 80 4.92 17.43 -19.36
N ALA A 81 6.12 17.87 -19.75
CA ALA A 81 6.52 17.92 -21.16
C ALA A 81 6.51 16.53 -21.81
N VAL A 82 7.04 15.51 -21.12
CA VAL A 82 7.02 14.11 -21.59
C VAL A 82 5.59 13.61 -21.78
N LEU A 83 4.67 13.91 -20.85
CA LEU A 83 3.28 13.50 -20.99
C LEU A 83 2.60 14.15 -22.19
N VAL A 84 2.88 15.43 -22.45
CA VAL A 84 2.35 16.13 -23.64
C VAL A 84 2.92 15.52 -24.92
N GLU A 85 4.21 15.22 -24.96
CA GLU A 85 4.85 14.56 -26.10
C GLU A 85 4.20 13.20 -26.39
N VAL A 86 4.05 12.34 -25.37
CA VAL A 86 3.40 11.03 -25.52
C VAL A 86 1.94 11.15 -25.93
N ALA A 87 1.20 12.16 -25.46
CA ALA A 87 -0.19 12.36 -25.84
C ALA A 87 -0.35 12.76 -27.32
N MET A 88 0.60 13.55 -27.84
CA MET A 88 0.60 14.08 -29.21
C MET A 88 1.28 13.15 -30.22
N ASP A 89 2.11 12.20 -29.77
CA ASP A 89 2.75 11.22 -30.64
C ASP A 89 1.72 10.24 -31.22
N GLY A 90 1.56 10.25 -32.54
CA GLY A 90 0.68 9.34 -33.28
C GLY A 90 1.18 7.91 -33.37
N ALA A 91 2.47 7.67 -33.13
CA ALA A 91 3.08 6.34 -33.15
C ALA A 91 3.01 5.63 -31.78
N ALA A 92 2.74 6.39 -30.70
CA ALA A 92 2.61 5.84 -29.37
C ALA A 92 1.35 4.94 -29.24
N PRO A 93 1.38 3.91 -28.38
CA PRO A 93 0.22 3.06 -28.14
C PRO A 93 -1.02 3.89 -27.76
N PRO A 94 -2.21 3.62 -28.33
CA PRO A 94 -3.42 4.40 -28.06
C PRO A 94 -3.75 4.53 -26.57
N ALA A 95 -3.54 3.46 -25.80
CA ALA A 95 -3.74 3.48 -24.35
C ALA A 95 -2.78 4.43 -23.62
N ALA A 96 -1.51 4.47 -24.03
CA ALA A 96 -0.51 5.36 -23.43
C ALA A 96 -0.85 6.84 -23.71
N ARG A 97 -1.31 7.15 -24.93
CA ARG A 97 -1.76 8.50 -25.30
C ARG A 97 -2.94 8.97 -24.46
N VAL A 98 -3.97 8.12 -24.31
CA VAL A 98 -5.15 8.44 -23.49
C VAL A 98 -4.77 8.61 -22.02
N ALA A 99 -3.92 7.73 -21.49
CA ALA A 99 -3.45 7.83 -20.12
C ALA A 99 -2.65 9.13 -19.89
N ALA A 100 -1.77 9.50 -20.83
CA ALA A 100 -0.99 10.74 -20.75
C ALA A 100 -1.89 11.99 -20.83
N ALA A 101 -2.85 12.01 -21.76
CA ALA A 101 -3.80 13.10 -21.90
C ALA A 101 -4.65 13.28 -20.63
N ASN A 102 -5.23 12.21 -20.09
CA ASN A 102 -6.00 12.27 -18.85
C ASN A 102 -5.14 12.75 -17.68
N ALA A 103 -3.89 12.30 -17.59
CA ALA A 103 -2.98 12.71 -16.54
C ALA A 103 -2.67 14.22 -16.59
N VAL A 104 -2.56 14.82 -17.78
CA VAL A 104 -2.38 16.27 -17.93
C VAL A 104 -3.66 17.02 -17.56
N LEU A 105 -4.81 16.58 -18.06
CA LEU A 105 -6.11 17.23 -17.80
C LEU A 105 -6.51 17.18 -16.32
N ASP A 106 -6.33 16.04 -15.65
CA ASP A 106 -6.62 15.86 -14.23
C ASP A 106 -5.81 16.82 -13.35
N ARG A 107 -4.63 17.27 -13.79
CA ARG A 107 -3.79 18.22 -13.06
C ARG A 107 -4.21 19.67 -13.28
N GLY A 108 -4.71 20.00 -14.47
CA GLY A 108 -5.17 21.36 -14.80
C GLY A 108 -6.59 21.66 -14.36
N HIS A 109 -7.48 20.66 -14.47
CA HIS A 109 -8.92 20.82 -14.21
C HIS A 109 -9.37 20.10 -12.94
N GLY A 110 -8.50 19.29 -12.33
CA GLY A 110 -8.89 18.40 -11.24
C GLY A 110 -9.64 17.17 -11.73
N LYS A 111 -9.91 16.25 -10.81
CA LYS A 111 -10.75 15.08 -11.12
C LYS A 111 -12.23 15.50 -11.14
N PRO A 112 -13.05 14.95 -12.04
CA PRO A 112 -14.48 15.20 -12.03
C PRO A 112 -15.08 14.79 -10.68
N MET A 113 -16.05 15.57 -10.21
CA MET A 113 -16.78 15.29 -8.97
C MET A 113 -17.45 13.91 -9.06
N ALA A 114 -16.99 12.96 -8.25
CA ALA A 114 -17.63 11.66 -8.15
C ALA A 114 -18.85 11.78 -7.23
N ASN A 115 -20.05 11.83 -7.82
CA ASN A 115 -21.29 11.79 -7.05
C ASN A 115 -21.49 10.39 -6.47
N LEU A 116 -21.29 10.25 -5.16
CA LEU A 116 -21.55 9.00 -4.44
C LEU A 116 -23.04 8.92 -4.09
N GLN A 117 -23.77 8.01 -4.75
CA GLN A 117 -25.12 7.65 -4.34
C GLN A 117 -25.04 6.63 -3.20
N ALA A 118 -25.00 7.12 -1.95
CA ALA A 118 -25.09 6.27 -0.77
C ALA A 118 -26.55 5.99 -0.44
N LYS A 119 -26.99 4.72 -0.58
CA LYS A 119 -28.28 4.27 -0.05
C LYS A 119 -28.13 4.06 1.45
N VAL A 120 -28.43 5.10 2.24
CA VAL A 120 -28.42 5.00 3.70
C VAL A 120 -29.73 4.35 4.13
N ALA A 121 -29.65 3.09 4.56
CA ALA A 121 -30.77 2.43 5.24
C ALA A 121 -30.68 2.78 6.72
N ASN A 122 -31.67 3.52 7.23
CA ASN A 122 -31.82 3.70 8.67
C ASN A 122 -32.37 2.39 9.25
N VAL A 123 -31.49 1.60 9.84
CA VAL A 123 -31.87 0.39 10.57
C VAL A 123 -32.14 0.78 12.02
N ASP A 124 -33.40 0.70 12.44
CA ASP A 124 -33.77 0.88 13.84
C ASP A 124 -33.37 -0.36 14.64
N LEU A 125 -32.20 -0.26 15.28
CA LEU A 125 -31.63 -1.31 16.11
C LEU A 125 -32.54 -1.68 17.29
N GLY A 126 -33.30 -0.71 17.82
CA GLY A 126 -34.22 -0.89 18.94
C GLY A 126 -35.42 -1.75 18.53
N ALA A 127 -36.02 -1.46 17.38
CA ALA A 127 -37.11 -2.26 16.83
C ALA A 127 -36.68 -3.71 16.54
N MET A 128 -35.48 -3.91 15.99
CA MET A 128 -34.93 -5.25 15.77
C MET A 128 -34.68 -6.01 17.08
N HIS A 129 -34.10 -5.34 18.08
CA HIS A 129 -33.84 -5.95 19.38
C HIS A 129 -35.13 -6.37 20.09
N LEU A 130 -36.14 -5.49 20.06
CA LEU A 130 -37.45 -5.77 20.64
C LEU A 130 -38.12 -6.94 19.92
N ALA A 131 -38.04 -7.00 18.59
CA ALA A 131 -38.55 -8.13 17.82
C ALA A 131 -37.87 -9.45 18.21
N ALA A 132 -36.54 -9.47 18.38
CA ALA A 132 -35.80 -10.64 18.81
C ALA A 132 -36.18 -11.10 20.24
N LEU A 133 -36.37 -10.17 21.17
CA LEU A 133 -36.84 -10.49 22.53
C LEU A 133 -38.27 -11.06 22.52
N LYS A 134 -39.15 -10.52 21.68
CA LYS A 134 -40.50 -11.06 21.49
C LYS A 134 -40.47 -12.46 20.92
N GLU A 135 -39.64 -12.71 19.92
CA GLU A 135 -39.47 -14.04 19.32
C GLU A 135 -38.98 -15.07 20.35
N LEU A 136 -37.99 -14.72 21.16
CA LEU A 136 -37.50 -15.55 22.27
C LEU A 136 -38.57 -15.77 23.36
N SER A 137 -39.44 -14.79 23.60
CA SER A 137 -40.54 -14.90 24.55
C SER A 137 -41.70 -15.74 24.01
N LEU A 138 -41.91 -15.77 22.69
CA LEU A 138 -43.03 -16.47 22.04
C LEU A 138 -42.67 -17.91 21.68
N ASN A 139 -41.39 -18.28 21.61
CA ASN A 139 -40.95 -19.63 21.29
C ASN A 139 -40.12 -20.27 22.43
N PRO A 140 -40.76 -20.73 23.53
CA PRO A 140 -40.07 -21.30 24.69
C PRO A 140 -39.39 -22.66 24.45
N THR A 141 -39.55 -23.29 23.27
CA THR A 141 -39.16 -24.70 23.04
C THR A 141 -37.77 -24.93 22.44
N ALA A 142 -36.92 -23.92 22.29
CA ALA A 142 -35.50 -24.15 21.97
C ALA A 142 -34.61 -24.46 23.20
N ARG A 143 -35.23 -24.81 24.34
CA ARG A 143 -34.53 -25.20 25.58
C ARG A 143 -34.75 -26.67 25.94
N THR A 144 -34.67 -27.60 25.00
CA THR A 144 -34.40 -29.01 25.32
C THR A 144 -34.02 -29.76 24.04
N GLN A 145 -32.72 -29.96 23.81
CA GLN A 145 -32.15 -31.30 23.58
C GLN A 145 -30.66 -31.28 23.99
N PRO A 146 -30.32 -31.77 25.19
CA PRO A 146 -29.13 -32.59 25.38
C PRO A 146 -29.45 -34.06 25.06
N GLU A 147 -28.44 -34.73 24.49
CA GLU A 147 -28.33 -36.15 24.06
C GLU A 147 -28.90 -36.56 22.69
#